data_AF-A0A927HC03-F1
#
_entry.id   AF-A0A927HC03-F1
#
_cell.length_a   1.000
_cell.length_b   1.000
_cell.length_c   1.000
_cell.angle_alpha   90.00
_cell.angle_beta   90.00
_cell.angle_gamma   90.00
#
_symmetry.space_group_name_H-M   'P 1'
#
loop_
_entity.id
_entity.type
_entity.pdbx_description
1 polymer ?
#
loop_
_entity_poly.entity_id
_entity_poly.type
_entity_poly.pdbx_seq_one_letter_code
_entity_poly.pdbx_strand_id
1 'polypeptide(L)'
;MSNSIDTYIQEVLPAFFNTYDIPFEVIELVTHDIETRIYSCVSHWNDMEFRRVLLTTGFEEASFYEPKVNIELSCFVVVAIRNSLFENLVSNRKAAMTLGLNKSPIPGDDVKVFTQQVINHFKGTDFEEICDNLVWDESKDVFRDLKDKYPVAWNALAELSKWSNKAQVFEKLEYEPLKIAELQGTSIKEPRKMSKVIVQSGMDEKIDIDLLNVLSSLSVDVQPVFYTDCFKMLTRNIDKLFKVIEYVLRKDCLFMTSNFYISNGYVAKRKSLLRPAHFTYEVDENLKQFEGLHQTHLKAFKAVSQSILA
;
A
#
# COMPACT_ATOMS: atom_id res chain seq x y z
N MET A 1 -20.07 18.61 17.64
CA MET A 1 -18.87 18.21 18.41
C MET A 1 -17.81 17.95 17.37
N SER A 2 -16.66 18.63 17.42
CA SER A 2 -15.53 18.30 16.56
C SER A 2 -15.07 16.90 16.96
N ASN A 3 -15.18 15.92 16.06
CA ASN A 3 -14.64 14.60 16.34
C ASN A 3 -13.09 14.66 16.22
N SER A 4 -12.38 13.60 16.61
CA SER A 4 -10.92 13.60 16.56
C SER A 4 -10.35 13.78 15.15
N ILE A 5 -11.10 13.44 14.10
CA ILE A 5 -10.72 13.65 12.69
C ILE A 5 -10.76 15.14 12.35
N ASP A 6 -11.83 15.85 12.70
CA ASP A 6 -11.95 17.29 12.45
C ASP A 6 -10.82 18.07 13.13
N THR A 7 -10.50 17.76 14.39
CA THR A 7 -9.38 18.38 15.10
C THR A 7 -8.04 18.05 14.43
N TYR A 8 -7.86 16.82 13.93
CA TYR A 8 -6.66 16.46 13.20
C TYR A 8 -6.48 17.30 11.93
N ILE A 9 -7.54 17.39 11.12
CA ILE A 9 -7.54 18.05 9.81
C ILE A 9 -7.43 19.57 9.94
N GLN A 10 -8.10 20.17 10.93
CA GLN A 10 -8.18 21.62 11.07
C GLN A 10 -7.04 22.22 11.89
N GLU A 11 -6.48 21.47 12.84
CA GLU A 11 -5.50 22.01 13.79
C GLU A 11 -4.15 21.31 13.67
N VAL A 12 -4.11 19.99 13.82
CA VAL A 12 -2.85 19.24 13.98
C VAL A 12 -2.05 19.17 12.68
N LEU A 13 -2.70 18.81 11.58
CA LEU A 13 -2.06 18.62 10.29
C LEU A 13 -1.58 19.96 9.69
N PRO A 14 -2.37 21.05 9.67
CA PRO A 14 -1.90 22.36 9.24
C PRO A 14 -0.77 22.90 10.11
N ALA A 15 -0.83 22.72 11.44
CA ALA A 15 0.25 23.13 12.34
C ALA A 15 1.58 22.44 12.01
N PHE A 16 1.55 21.15 11.66
CA PHE A 16 2.73 20.44 11.18
C PHE A 16 3.25 21.02 9.85
N PHE A 17 2.39 21.21 8.85
CA PHE A 17 2.81 21.75 7.55
C PHE A 17 3.36 23.17 7.63
N ASN A 18 2.83 24.02 8.51
CA ASN A 18 3.30 25.39 8.73
C ASN A 18 4.74 25.48 9.29
N THR A 19 5.32 24.37 9.72
CA THR A 19 6.75 24.31 10.08
C THR A 19 7.68 24.22 8.87
N TYR A 20 7.13 24.00 7.67
CA TYR A 20 7.84 23.89 6.41
C TYR A 20 7.41 24.98 5.43
N ASP A 21 8.29 25.30 4.47
CA ASP A 21 8.03 26.25 3.38
C ASP A 21 7.19 25.57 2.27
N ILE A 22 5.93 25.27 2.57
CA ILE A 22 4.97 24.63 1.64
C ILE A 22 3.92 25.68 1.25
N PRO A 23 3.67 25.91 -0.05
CA PRO A 23 2.61 26.80 -0.51
C PRO A 23 1.23 26.37 0.02
N PHE A 24 0.39 27.35 0.34
CA PHE A 24 -0.93 27.13 0.93
C PHE A 24 -1.81 26.20 0.06
N GLU A 25 -1.80 26.39 -1.26
CA GLU A 25 -2.59 25.59 -2.19
C GLU A 25 -2.17 24.10 -2.18
N VAL A 26 -0.89 23.83 -1.92
CA VAL A 26 -0.36 22.47 -1.78
C VAL A 26 -0.76 21.87 -0.44
N ILE A 27 -0.75 22.67 0.63
CA ILE A 27 -1.26 22.26 1.95
C ILE A 27 -2.73 21.87 1.86
N GLU A 28 -3.57 22.69 1.21
CA GLU A 28 -4.99 22.40 1.02
C GLU A 28 -5.20 21.11 0.22
N LEU A 29 -4.48 20.93 -0.90
CA LEU A 29 -4.56 19.73 -1.73
C LEU A 29 -4.21 18.46 -0.95
N VAL A 30 -3.10 18.46 -0.23
CA VAL A 30 -2.64 17.29 0.54
C VAL A 30 -3.57 17.02 1.73
N THR A 31 -4.01 18.07 2.42
CA THR A 31 -4.96 17.97 3.54
C THR A 31 -6.28 17.37 3.07
N HIS A 32 -6.80 17.81 1.92
CA HIS A 32 -8.04 17.28 1.35
C HIS A 32 -7.94 15.80 0.93
N ASP A 33 -6.81 15.37 0.35
CA ASP A 33 -6.60 13.95 0.03
C ASP A 33 -6.51 13.08 1.30
N ILE A 34 -5.81 13.55 2.34
CA ILE A 34 -5.74 12.85 3.63
C ILE A 34 -7.13 12.76 4.28
N GLU A 35 -7.87 13.87 4.34
CA GLU A 35 -9.24 13.91 4.87
C GLU A 35 -10.15 12.92 4.14
N THR A 36 -10.13 12.94 2.80
CA THR A 36 -10.92 12.02 1.96
C THR A 36 -10.58 10.57 2.26
N ARG A 37 -9.29 10.22 2.38
CA ARG A 37 -8.84 8.86 2.70
C ARG A 37 -9.19 8.44 4.12
N ILE A 38 -9.12 9.34 5.10
CA ILE A 38 -9.56 9.08 6.47
C ILE A 38 -11.04 8.75 6.48
N TYR A 39 -11.89 9.60 5.89
CA TYR A 39 -13.33 9.37 5.86
C TYR A 39 -13.70 8.12 5.05
N SER A 40 -13.03 7.86 3.93
CA SER A 40 -13.19 6.61 3.18
C SER A 40 -12.90 5.40 4.06
N CYS A 41 -11.79 5.40 4.81
CA CYS A 41 -11.43 4.29 5.71
C CYS A 41 -12.42 4.13 6.88
N VAL A 42 -12.81 5.24 7.51
CA VAL A 42 -13.69 5.23 8.68
C VAL A 42 -15.14 4.88 8.30
N SER A 43 -15.60 5.22 7.10
CA SER A 43 -16.94 4.85 6.62
C SER A 43 -17.15 3.33 6.51
N HIS A 44 -16.06 2.56 6.41
CA HIS A 44 -16.08 1.08 6.41
C HIS A 44 -15.64 0.47 7.74
N TRP A 45 -15.49 1.26 8.80
CA TRP A 45 -14.86 0.77 10.03
C TRP A 45 -15.68 -0.33 10.71
N ASN A 46 -17.01 -0.27 10.60
CA ASN A 46 -17.93 -1.27 11.16
C ASN A 46 -18.14 -2.49 10.23
N ASP A 47 -17.66 -2.44 8.97
CA ASP A 47 -17.51 -3.62 8.12
C ASP A 47 -16.16 -4.28 8.42
N MET A 48 -16.20 -5.36 9.21
CA MET A 48 -14.99 -6.06 9.64
C MET A 48 -14.16 -6.65 8.49
N GLU A 49 -14.80 -7.19 7.44
CA GLU A 49 -14.06 -7.75 6.30
C GLU A 49 -13.37 -6.62 5.55
N PHE A 50 -14.13 -5.58 5.19
CA PHE A 50 -13.63 -4.45 4.43
C PHE A 50 -12.50 -3.73 5.16
N ARG A 51 -12.71 -3.39 6.43
CA ARG A 51 -11.70 -2.79 7.30
C ARG A 51 -10.41 -3.62 7.30
N ARG A 52 -10.51 -4.93 7.55
CA ARG A 52 -9.33 -5.79 7.65
C ARG A 52 -8.59 -5.93 6.32
N VAL A 53 -9.30 -6.10 5.21
CA VAL A 53 -8.71 -6.14 3.87
C VAL A 53 -7.92 -4.85 3.61
N LEU A 54 -8.55 -3.71 3.84
CA LEU A 54 -7.94 -2.41 3.61
C LEU A 54 -6.69 -2.21 4.49
N LEU A 55 -6.81 -2.45 5.80
CA LEU A 55 -5.70 -2.31 6.77
C LEU A 55 -4.54 -3.28 6.53
N THR A 56 -4.80 -4.44 5.91
CA THR A 56 -3.74 -5.42 5.57
C THR A 56 -2.72 -4.84 4.60
N THR A 57 -3.11 -3.89 3.76
CA THR A 57 -2.18 -3.21 2.84
C THR A 57 -1.19 -2.28 3.55
N GLY A 58 -1.51 -1.87 4.78
CA GLY A 58 -0.60 -1.12 5.66
C GLY A 58 0.20 -1.99 6.65
N PHE A 59 -0.13 -3.29 6.77
CA PHE A 59 0.33 -4.13 7.90
C PHE A 59 1.85 -4.32 7.96
N GLU A 60 2.51 -4.52 6.82
CA GLU A 60 3.97 -4.71 6.79
C GLU A 60 4.70 -3.49 7.36
N GLU A 61 4.25 -2.27 7.01
CA GLU A 61 4.87 -1.01 7.46
C GLU A 61 4.46 -0.66 8.90
N ALA A 62 3.18 -0.76 9.21
CA ALA A 62 2.60 -0.42 10.52
C ALA A 62 3.20 -1.23 11.67
N SER A 63 3.60 -2.47 11.42
CA SER A 63 4.18 -3.36 12.44
C SER A 63 5.48 -2.80 13.06
N PHE A 64 6.17 -1.91 12.35
CA PHE A 64 7.43 -1.30 12.77
C PHE A 64 7.28 0.14 13.23
N TYR A 65 6.06 0.68 13.24
CA TYR A 65 5.81 2.02 13.75
C TYR A 65 5.89 2.07 15.27
N GLU A 66 6.20 3.27 15.77
CA GLU A 66 6.17 3.63 17.18
C GLU A 66 5.22 4.83 17.35
N PRO A 67 4.59 5.00 18.52
CA PRO A 67 4.59 4.06 19.65
C PRO A 67 3.81 2.77 19.33
N LYS A 68 4.13 1.68 20.01
CA LYS A 68 3.30 0.45 19.95
C LYS A 68 1.90 0.70 20.52
N VAL A 69 0.91 0.61 19.63
CA VAL A 69 -0.52 0.73 19.89
C VAL A 69 -1.26 -0.45 19.25
N ASN A 70 -2.59 -0.43 19.26
CA ASN A 70 -3.37 -1.38 18.46
C ASN A 70 -2.89 -1.33 17.00
N ILE A 71 -2.57 -2.49 16.43
CA ILE A 71 -2.06 -2.60 15.06
C ILE A 71 -3.05 -2.06 14.02
N GLU A 72 -4.36 -2.16 14.26
CA GLU A 72 -5.38 -1.57 13.37
C GLU A 72 -5.21 -0.04 13.26
N LEU A 73 -4.93 0.65 14.38
CA LEU A 73 -4.63 2.08 14.37
C LEU A 73 -3.34 2.39 13.59
N SER A 74 -2.27 1.64 13.82
CA SER A 74 -1.03 1.85 13.05
C SER A 74 -1.24 1.59 11.55
N CYS A 75 -2.03 0.57 11.19
CA CYS A 75 -2.39 0.29 9.79
C CYS A 75 -3.25 1.41 9.20
N PHE A 76 -4.20 1.95 9.97
CA PHE A 76 -5.02 3.08 9.56
C PHE A 76 -4.16 4.29 9.22
N VAL A 77 -3.17 4.62 10.06
CA VAL A 77 -2.20 5.69 9.78
C VAL A 77 -1.42 5.42 8.49
N VAL A 78 -1.02 4.18 8.23
CA VAL A 78 -0.35 3.85 6.96
C VAL A 78 -1.29 4.07 5.78
N VAL A 79 -2.48 3.49 5.81
CA VAL A 79 -3.41 3.46 4.67
C VAL A 79 -4.01 4.83 4.38
N ALA A 80 -4.49 5.53 5.39
CA ALA A 80 -5.23 6.78 5.20
C ALA A 80 -4.32 8.02 5.10
N ILE A 81 -3.13 7.97 5.72
CA ILE A 81 -2.31 9.17 5.92
C ILE A 81 -0.96 9.03 5.24
N ARG A 82 -0.22 7.93 5.45
CA ARG A 82 1.09 7.74 4.78
C ARG A 82 0.94 7.38 3.31
N ASN A 83 -0.11 6.66 2.94
CA ASN A 83 -0.50 6.33 1.58
C ASN A 83 -1.46 7.39 1.02
N SER A 84 -1.02 8.63 1.07
CA SER A 84 -1.71 9.83 0.58
C SER A 84 -0.72 10.71 -0.19
N LEU A 85 -1.19 11.84 -0.70
CA LEU A 85 -0.33 12.87 -1.28
C LEU A 85 0.73 13.43 -0.30
N PHE A 86 0.63 13.12 1.00
CA PHE A 86 1.73 13.33 1.95
C PHE A 86 3.03 12.70 1.46
N GLU A 87 2.96 11.53 0.82
CA GLU A 87 4.15 10.85 0.29
C GLU A 87 4.90 11.74 -0.72
N ASN A 88 4.17 12.48 -1.56
CA ASN A 88 4.78 13.36 -2.57
C ASN A 88 5.55 14.53 -1.93
N LEU A 89 5.26 14.88 -0.67
CA LEU A 89 6.00 15.88 0.09
C LEU A 89 7.30 15.34 0.72
N VAL A 90 7.47 14.02 0.84
CA VAL A 90 8.58 13.39 1.58
C VAL A 90 9.47 12.46 0.76
N SER A 91 9.04 12.01 -0.43
CA SER A 91 9.82 11.07 -1.23
C SER A 91 10.98 11.75 -1.96
N ASN A 92 10.79 12.10 -3.23
CA ASN A 92 11.85 12.53 -4.13
C ASN A 92 11.40 13.73 -4.96
N ARG A 93 12.36 14.38 -5.62
CA ARG A 93 12.12 15.57 -6.42
C ARG A 93 11.03 15.39 -7.49
N LYS A 94 10.96 14.23 -8.15
CA LYS A 94 9.94 13.98 -9.18
C LYS A 94 8.54 13.88 -8.57
N ALA A 95 8.41 13.27 -7.39
CA ALA A 95 7.14 13.23 -6.66
C ALA A 95 6.72 14.65 -6.24
N ALA A 96 7.63 15.45 -5.68
CA ALA A 96 7.36 16.83 -5.29
C ALA A 96 6.93 17.71 -6.48
N MET A 97 7.52 17.51 -7.66
CA MET A 97 7.14 18.22 -8.89
C MET A 97 5.69 17.99 -9.33
N THR A 98 5.10 16.84 -8.99
CA THR A 98 3.67 16.59 -9.27
C THR A 98 2.74 17.50 -8.48
N LEU A 99 3.22 18.06 -7.36
CA LEU A 99 2.54 19.06 -6.54
C LEU A 99 2.98 20.49 -6.87
N GLY A 100 3.76 20.69 -7.94
CA GLY A 100 4.30 22.01 -8.31
C GLY A 100 5.51 22.45 -7.49
N LEU A 101 6.14 21.56 -6.71
CA LEU A 101 7.30 21.87 -5.87
C LEU A 101 8.64 21.55 -6.56
N ASN A 102 9.67 22.33 -6.26
CA ASN A 102 11.00 22.15 -6.84
C ASN A 102 11.86 21.07 -6.16
N LYS A 103 11.52 20.72 -4.92
CA LYS A 103 12.18 19.71 -4.06
C LYS A 103 11.18 19.19 -3.02
N SER A 104 11.48 18.06 -2.40
CA SER A 104 10.73 17.58 -1.22
C SER A 104 10.87 18.61 -0.09
N PRO A 105 9.77 19.15 0.46
CA PRO A 105 9.85 20.13 1.54
C PRO A 105 10.14 19.48 2.91
N ILE A 106 9.73 18.22 3.12
CA ILE A 106 9.81 17.55 4.42
C ILE A 106 10.97 16.54 4.40
N PRO A 107 11.94 16.63 5.34
CA PRO A 107 13.00 15.65 5.52
C PRO A 107 12.47 14.26 5.88
N GLY A 108 13.16 13.20 5.44
CA GLY A 108 12.79 11.81 5.75
C GLY A 108 12.77 11.49 7.24
N ASP A 109 13.64 12.11 8.04
CA ASP A 109 13.67 11.89 9.51
C ASP A 109 12.40 12.43 10.20
N ASP A 110 11.82 13.51 9.67
CA ASP A 110 10.61 14.12 10.20
C ASP A 110 9.37 13.29 9.91
N VAL A 111 9.41 12.41 8.89
CA VAL A 111 8.34 11.44 8.61
C VAL A 111 8.07 10.55 9.82
N LYS A 112 9.12 10.14 10.54
CA LYS A 112 9.00 9.29 11.73
C LYS A 112 8.34 10.06 12.88
N VAL A 113 8.69 11.33 13.05
CA VAL A 113 8.10 12.22 14.07
C VAL A 113 6.64 12.49 13.75
N PHE A 114 6.34 12.85 12.51
CA PHE A 114 4.97 13.02 12.01
C PHE A 114 4.13 11.78 12.29
N THR A 115 4.61 10.60 11.88
CA THR A 115 3.89 9.33 12.08
C THR A 115 3.60 9.07 13.57
N GLN A 116 4.55 9.34 14.46
CA GLN A 116 4.35 9.22 15.92
C GLN A 116 3.30 10.20 16.44
N GLN A 117 3.31 11.45 15.98
CA GLN A 117 2.33 12.46 16.37
C GLN A 117 0.93 12.06 15.94
N VAL A 118 0.77 11.57 14.71
CA VAL A 118 -0.51 11.08 14.18
C VAL A 118 -1.03 9.89 14.99
N ILE A 119 -0.17 8.91 15.29
CA ILE A 119 -0.56 7.76 16.12
C ILE A 119 -1.01 8.22 17.51
N ASN A 120 -0.28 9.15 18.12
CA ASN A 120 -0.63 9.69 19.44
C ASN A 120 -1.94 10.47 19.42
N HIS A 121 -2.22 11.21 18.34
CA HIS A 121 -3.48 11.96 18.18
C HIS A 121 -4.69 11.04 18.16
N PHE A 122 -4.64 10.00 17.32
CA PHE A 122 -5.75 9.05 17.19
C PHE A 122 -5.76 7.96 18.27
N LYS A 123 -4.80 7.98 19.20
CA LYS A 123 -4.73 7.03 20.29
C LYS A 123 -5.94 7.19 21.21
N GLY A 124 -6.77 6.16 21.29
CA GLY A 124 -8.01 6.18 22.08
C GLY A 124 -9.20 6.79 21.37
N THR A 125 -9.08 7.10 20.07
CA THR A 125 -10.24 7.42 19.23
C THR A 125 -11.14 6.19 19.09
N ASP A 126 -12.43 6.38 19.30
CA ASP A 126 -13.46 5.38 19.00
C ASP A 126 -13.92 5.53 17.55
N PHE A 127 -13.28 4.78 16.64
CA PHE A 127 -13.63 4.82 15.23
C PHE A 127 -14.97 4.14 14.93
N GLU A 128 -15.45 3.24 15.79
CA GLU A 128 -16.77 2.60 15.63
C GLU A 128 -17.88 3.63 15.89
N GLU A 129 -17.74 4.41 16.97
CA GLU A 129 -18.65 5.54 17.27
C GLU A 129 -18.61 6.61 16.17
N ILE A 130 -17.42 6.95 15.65
CA ILE A 130 -17.32 7.92 14.55
C ILE A 130 -18.01 7.38 13.30
N CYS A 131 -17.79 6.10 12.94
CA CYS A 131 -18.42 5.46 11.80
C CYS A 131 -19.96 5.51 11.90
N ASP A 132 -20.53 5.18 13.05
CA ASP A 132 -21.99 5.17 13.26
C ASP A 132 -22.63 6.56 13.14
N ASN A 133 -21.88 7.62 13.42
CA ASN A 133 -22.37 9.00 13.39
C ASN A 133 -21.88 9.78 12.16
N LEU A 134 -21.20 9.13 11.22
CA LEU A 134 -20.56 9.80 10.10
C LEU A 134 -21.61 10.28 9.08
N VAL A 135 -21.60 11.58 8.79
CA VAL A 135 -22.33 12.17 7.66
C VAL A 135 -21.30 12.52 6.59
N TRP A 136 -21.16 11.65 5.59
CA TRP A 136 -20.16 11.76 4.54
C TRP A 136 -20.75 11.47 3.16
N ASP A 137 -20.16 12.08 2.14
CA ASP A 137 -20.52 11.82 0.75
C ASP A 137 -19.80 10.56 0.25
N GLU A 138 -20.51 9.42 0.26
CA GLU A 138 -19.97 8.13 -0.20
C GLU A 138 -19.50 8.13 -1.65
N SER A 139 -19.86 9.13 -2.48
CA SER A 139 -19.32 9.24 -3.85
C SER A 139 -17.84 9.61 -3.88
N LYS A 140 -17.31 10.12 -2.77
CA LYS A 140 -15.89 10.47 -2.59
C LYS A 140 -15.05 9.32 -2.02
N ASP A 141 -15.67 8.19 -1.71
CA ASP A 141 -14.98 7.05 -1.14
C ASP A 141 -14.02 6.42 -2.16
N VAL A 142 -12.72 6.59 -1.91
CA VAL A 142 -11.64 6.12 -2.79
C VAL A 142 -11.36 4.62 -2.67
N PHE A 143 -11.96 3.95 -1.69
CA PHE A 143 -11.79 2.50 -1.46
C PHE A 143 -13.03 1.69 -1.87
N ARG A 144 -14.20 2.34 -1.99
CA ARG A 144 -15.52 1.72 -2.25
C ARG A 144 -15.49 0.57 -3.24
N ASP A 145 -14.93 0.82 -4.42
CA ASP A 145 -15.05 -0.08 -5.57
C ASP A 145 -13.97 -1.17 -5.59
N LEU A 146 -13.04 -1.22 -4.63
CA LEU A 146 -11.90 -2.13 -4.68
C LEU A 146 -12.33 -3.60 -4.78
N LYS A 147 -13.36 -3.98 -4.01
CA LYS A 147 -13.92 -5.33 -4.01
C LYS A 147 -14.48 -5.73 -5.38
N ASP A 148 -15.20 -4.83 -6.01
CA ASP A 148 -15.88 -5.09 -7.29
C ASP A 148 -14.91 -5.00 -8.48
N LYS A 149 -13.94 -4.07 -8.42
CA LYS A 149 -12.90 -3.91 -9.46
C LYS A 149 -11.90 -5.07 -9.45
N TYR A 150 -11.58 -5.61 -8.28
CA TYR A 150 -10.49 -6.56 -8.09
C TYR A 150 -10.90 -7.75 -7.19
N PRO A 151 -11.89 -8.56 -7.62
CA PRO A 151 -12.48 -9.60 -6.77
C PRO A 151 -11.50 -10.71 -6.37
N VAL A 152 -10.56 -11.08 -7.24
CA VAL A 152 -9.58 -12.14 -6.94
C VAL A 152 -8.54 -11.64 -5.94
N ALA A 153 -8.04 -10.41 -6.13
CA ALA A 153 -7.18 -9.74 -5.16
C ALA A 153 -7.87 -9.56 -3.80
N TRP A 154 -9.12 -9.09 -3.81
CA TRP A 154 -9.92 -8.89 -2.61
C TRP A 154 -10.07 -10.18 -1.82
N ASN A 155 -10.46 -11.27 -2.48
CA ASN A 155 -10.64 -12.57 -1.82
C ASN A 155 -9.34 -13.08 -1.17
N ALA A 156 -8.21 -13.00 -1.87
CA ALA A 156 -6.92 -13.41 -1.32
C ALA A 156 -6.47 -12.52 -0.15
N LEU A 157 -6.70 -11.21 -0.24
CA LEU A 157 -6.39 -10.27 0.85
C LEU A 157 -7.34 -10.43 2.04
N ALA A 158 -8.61 -10.81 1.84
CA ALA A 158 -9.56 -11.12 2.91
C ALA A 158 -9.13 -12.36 3.69
N GLU A 159 -8.57 -13.36 3.00
CA GLU A 159 -7.99 -14.53 3.64
C GLU A 159 -6.70 -14.17 4.39
N LEU A 160 -5.84 -13.32 3.81
CA LEU A 160 -4.62 -12.85 4.47
C LEU A 160 -4.92 -11.98 5.71
N SER A 161 -5.99 -11.19 5.66
CA SER A 161 -6.36 -10.20 6.67
C SER A 161 -6.92 -10.79 7.96
N LYS A 162 -7.20 -12.10 7.97
CA LYS A 162 -7.44 -12.86 9.20
C LYS A 162 -6.23 -12.87 10.14
N TRP A 163 -5.06 -12.37 9.68
CA TRP A 163 -3.82 -12.15 10.42
C TRP A 163 -3.31 -13.36 11.21
N SER A 164 -3.71 -14.55 10.79
CA SER A 164 -3.28 -15.81 11.34
C SER A 164 -1.79 -16.06 11.07
N ASN A 165 -1.11 -16.68 12.04
CA ASN A 165 0.24 -17.22 11.85
C ASN A 165 0.22 -18.61 11.17
N LYS A 166 -0.95 -19.04 10.69
CA LYS A 166 -1.12 -20.24 9.88
C LYS A 166 -1.32 -19.83 8.43
N ALA A 167 -0.74 -20.62 7.54
CA ALA A 167 -1.13 -20.59 6.13
C ALA A 167 -2.59 -20.99 5.99
N GLN A 168 -3.26 -20.43 4.99
CA GLN A 168 -4.67 -20.67 4.72
C GLN A 168 -4.84 -21.11 3.28
N VAL A 169 -5.59 -22.19 3.10
CA VAL A 169 -6.10 -22.66 1.82
C VAL A 169 -7.55 -22.22 1.75
N PHE A 170 -7.97 -21.69 0.60
CA PHE A 170 -9.33 -21.20 0.39
C PHE A 170 -9.79 -21.51 -1.03
N GLU A 171 -11.09 -21.33 -1.28
CA GLU A 171 -11.67 -21.56 -2.59
C GLU A 171 -11.16 -20.51 -3.59
N LYS A 172 -10.68 -20.99 -4.74
CA LYS A 172 -10.26 -20.12 -5.83
C LYS A 172 -11.45 -19.38 -6.42
N LEU A 173 -11.24 -18.14 -6.81
CA LEU A 173 -12.17 -17.45 -7.69
C LEU A 173 -11.72 -17.62 -9.13
N GLU A 174 -12.55 -18.25 -9.94
CA GLU A 174 -12.29 -18.49 -11.37
C GLU A 174 -12.64 -17.24 -12.19
N TYR A 175 -11.63 -16.62 -12.78
CA TYR A 175 -11.76 -15.47 -13.67
C TYR A 175 -10.78 -15.62 -14.84
N GLU A 176 -11.19 -15.18 -16.02
CA GLU A 176 -10.32 -15.16 -17.20
C GLU A 176 -9.03 -14.35 -16.94
N PRO A 177 -7.85 -14.75 -17.44
CA PRO A 177 -6.65 -13.95 -17.28
C PRO A 177 -6.79 -12.55 -17.88
N LEU A 178 -6.35 -11.52 -17.16
CA LEU A 178 -6.29 -10.15 -17.67
C LEU A 178 -5.22 -10.02 -18.76
N LYS A 179 -5.54 -9.31 -19.84
CA LYS A 179 -4.57 -8.95 -20.89
C LYS A 179 -3.73 -7.77 -20.42
N ILE A 180 -2.48 -7.73 -20.87
CA ILE A 180 -1.56 -6.63 -20.56
C ILE A 180 -2.10 -5.25 -20.98
N ALA A 181 -2.91 -5.18 -22.04
CA ALA A 181 -3.54 -3.95 -22.50
C ALA A 181 -4.54 -3.36 -21.48
N GLU A 182 -5.14 -4.20 -20.63
CA GLU A 182 -6.08 -3.78 -19.58
C GLU A 182 -5.36 -3.09 -18.41
N LEU A 183 -4.03 -3.27 -18.31
CA LEU A 183 -3.21 -2.60 -17.30
C LEU A 183 -2.92 -1.13 -17.63
N GLN A 184 -2.84 -0.75 -18.90
CA GLN A 184 -2.33 0.56 -19.31
C GLN A 184 -3.32 1.71 -19.13
N GLY A 185 -4.62 1.45 -19.03
CA GLY A 185 -5.64 2.51 -19.10
C GLY A 185 -5.61 3.23 -20.47
N THR A 186 -6.73 3.81 -20.88
CA THR A 186 -6.81 4.53 -22.17
C THR A 186 -6.01 5.84 -22.13
N SER A 187 -4.70 5.81 -22.42
CA SER A 187 -3.97 6.92 -23.05
C SER A 187 -2.54 6.53 -23.41
N ILE A 188 -2.34 6.29 -24.70
CA ILE A 188 -1.02 6.07 -25.33
C ILE A 188 -0.37 7.44 -25.55
N LYS A 189 0.82 7.64 -24.99
CA LYS A 189 1.88 8.40 -25.69
C LYS A 189 3.09 7.48 -25.81
N GLU A 190 3.61 7.45 -27.03
CA GLU A 190 4.63 6.55 -27.58
C GLU A 190 5.81 6.20 -26.64
N PRO A 191 6.42 5.02 -26.83
CA PRO A 191 7.56 4.59 -26.04
C PRO A 191 8.75 5.54 -26.21
N ARG A 192 9.07 6.30 -25.15
CA ARG A 192 10.36 7.00 -25.06
C ARG A 192 11.44 5.96 -24.77
N LYS A 193 12.56 6.04 -25.51
CA LYS A 193 13.78 5.25 -25.28
C LYS A 193 14.11 5.20 -23.78
N MET A 194 14.34 4.00 -23.25
CA MET A 194 14.80 3.77 -21.87
C MET A 194 15.94 4.73 -21.52
N SER A 195 15.68 5.65 -20.59
CA SER A 195 16.69 6.52 -20.03
C SER A 195 16.51 6.57 -18.51
N LYS A 196 17.49 5.98 -17.80
CA LYS A 196 17.73 6.03 -16.33
C LYS A 196 16.56 5.61 -15.44
N VAL A 197 16.87 4.88 -14.36
CA VAL A 197 15.96 4.51 -13.25
C VAL A 197 14.94 5.63 -13.00
N ILE A 198 13.69 5.37 -13.39
CA ILE A 198 12.62 6.34 -13.25
C ILE A 198 12.08 6.19 -11.83
N VAL A 199 12.68 6.90 -10.86
CA VAL A 199 12.08 7.01 -9.53
C VAL A 199 10.79 7.83 -9.66
N GLN A 200 9.62 7.20 -9.57
CA GLN A 200 8.31 7.85 -9.69
C GLN A 200 7.72 8.19 -8.31
N SER A 201 6.59 8.90 -8.30
CA SER A 201 5.82 9.08 -7.07
C SER A 201 5.19 7.75 -6.67
N GLY A 202 5.23 7.42 -5.37
CA GLY A 202 4.54 6.24 -4.83
C GLY A 202 3.03 6.29 -5.04
N MET A 203 2.45 7.47 -5.24
CA MET A 203 1.01 7.69 -5.45
C MET A 203 0.57 7.70 -6.92
N ASP A 204 1.49 7.54 -7.88
CA ASP A 204 1.14 7.46 -9.30
C ASP A 204 0.24 6.25 -9.58
N GLU A 205 -0.94 6.50 -10.14
CA GLU A 205 -1.93 5.49 -10.53
C GLU A 205 -1.47 4.64 -11.71
N LYS A 206 -0.53 5.15 -12.53
CA LYS A 206 -0.12 4.50 -13.78
C LYS A 206 0.83 3.35 -13.52
N ILE A 207 0.63 2.27 -14.25
CA ILE A 207 1.61 1.19 -14.37
C ILE A 207 2.66 1.64 -15.38
N ASP A 208 3.88 1.90 -14.89
CA ASP A 208 5.00 2.30 -15.73
C ASP A 208 5.51 1.13 -16.61
N ILE A 209 6.37 1.46 -17.57
CA ILE A 209 6.86 0.50 -18.55
C ILE A 209 7.72 -0.61 -17.92
N ASP A 210 8.45 -0.32 -16.84
CA ASP A 210 9.33 -1.30 -16.20
C ASP A 210 8.49 -2.32 -15.44
N LEU A 211 7.51 -1.85 -14.66
CA LEU A 211 6.52 -2.70 -14.02
C LEU A 211 5.71 -3.50 -15.05
N LEU A 212 5.30 -2.87 -16.16
CA LEU A 212 4.56 -3.56 -17.22
C LEU A 212 5.38 -4.68 -17.87
N ASN A 213 6.68 -4.45 -18.10
CA ASN A 213 7.57 -5.46 -18.66
C ASN A 213 7.66 -6.67 -17.75
N VAL A 214 7.80 -6.46 -16.42
CA VAL A 214 7.78 -7.54 -15.43
C VAL A 214 6.43 -8.29 -15.45
N LEU A 215 5.31 -7.57 -15.45
CA LEU A 215 3.98 -8.18 -15.48
C LEU A 215 3.70 -8.92 -16.81
N SER A 216 4.30 -8.49 -17.90
CA SER A 216 4.16 -9.14 -19.21
C SER A 216 4.93 -10.46 -19.30
N SER A 217 6.02 -10.62 -18.57
CA SER A 217 6.84 -11.84 -18.57
C SER A 217 6.30 -12.94 -17.65
N LEU A 218 5.36 -12.61 -16.75
CA LEU A 218 4.74 -13.58 -15.85
C LEU A 218 4.00 -14.67 -16.61
N SER A 219 4.36 -15.90 -16.31
CA SER A 219 3.70 -17.13 -16.75
C SER A 219 3.95 -18.24 -15.73
N VAL A 220 2.98 -19.13 -15.55
CA VAL A 220 3.05 -20.26 -14.61
C VAL A 220 4.25 -21.16 -14.90
N ASP A 221 4.61 -21.32 -16.18
CA ASP A 221 5.65 -22.26 -16.61
C ASP A 221 7.07 -21.69 -16.57
N VAL A 222 7.25 -20.35 -16.61
CA VAL A 222 8.58 -19.72 -16.75
C VAL A 222 8.92 -18.85 -15.54
N GLN A 223 8.06 -17.89 -15.22
CA GLN A 223 8.26 -16.93 -14.14
C GLN A 223 6.96 -16.82 -13.35
N PRO A 224 6.66 -17.79 -12.46
CA PRO A 224 5.38 -17.84 -11.77
C PRO A 224 5.29 -16.86 -10.61
N VAL A 225 6.36 -16.11 -10.29
CA VAL A 225 6.42 -15.25 -9.11
C VAL A 225 6.68 -13.80 -9.49
N PHE A 226 5.74 -12.94 -9.10
CA PHE A 226 5.94 -11.51 -8.98
C PHE A 226 6.42 -11.19 -7.57
N TYR A 227 7.58 -10.55 -7.44
CA TYR A 227 8.18 -10.21 -6.15
C TYR A 227 8.38 -8.71 -6.00
N THR A 228 7.99 -8.18 -4.83
CA THR A 228 8.35 -6.85 -4.30
C THR A 228 8.64 -7.03 -2.83
N ASP A 229 9.62 -6.34 -2.23
CA ASP A 229 9.95 -6.59 -0.81
C ASP A 229 8.77 -6.35 0.14
N CYS A 230 7.95 -5.35 -0.16
CA CYS A 230 6.73 -5.00 0.56
C CYS A 230 5.77 -4.20 -0.33
N PHE A 231 4.53 -3.98 0.12
CA PHE A 231 3.54 -3.23 -0.66
C PHE A 231 3.97 -1.80 -1.01
N LYS A 232 4.52 -1.02 -0.07
CA LYS A 232 4.95 0.37 -0.34
C LYS A 232 6.06 0.48 -1.39
N MET A 233 6.87 -0.57 -1.56
CA MET A 233 7.93 -0.63 -2.57
C MET A 233 7.37 -0.86 -3.97
N LEU A 234 6.18 -1.47 -4.08
CA LEU A 234 5.43 -1.52 -5.32
C LEU A 234 4.72 -0.19 -5.58
N THR A 235 3.90 0.26 -4.62
CA THR A 235 3.15 1.51 -4.71
C THR A 235 2.49 1.86 -3.37
N ARG A 236 2.22 3.15 -3.16
CA ARG A 236 1.30 3.64 -2.11
C ARG A 236 -0.11 3.92 -2.66
N ASN A 237 -0.31 3.86 -3.97
CA ASN A 237 -1.61 3.95 -4.60
C ASN A 237 -2.37 2.62 -4.49
N ILE A 238 -3.46 2.62 -3.72
CA ILE A 238 -4.24 1.41 -3.41
C ILE A 238 -4.84 0.74 -4.65
N ASP A 239 -5.32 1.53 -5.61
CA ASP A 239 -5.96 1.01 -6.82
C ASP A 239 -4.92 0.30 -7.70
N LYS A 240 -3.74 0.92 -7.88
CA LYS A 240 -2.60 0.28 -8.54
C LYS A 240 -2.14 -1.00 -7.82
N LEU A 241 -2.09 -1.00 -6.48
CA LEU A 241 -1.72 -2.19 -5.71
C LEU A 241 -2.69 -3.35 -5.98
N PHE A 242 -3.99 -3.12 -5.82
CA PHE A 242 -5.01 -4.15 -6.07
C PHE A 242 -5.01 -4.59 -7.53
N LYS A 243 -4.88 -3.66 -8.48
CA LYS A 243 -4.79 -3.97 -9.92
C LYS A 243 -3.63 -4.90 -10.26
N VAL A 244 -2.46 -4.68 -9.66
CA VAL A 244 -1.29 -5.56 -9.87
C VAL A 244 -1.54 -6.93 -9.24
N ILE A 245 -2.04 -7.00 -8.01
CA ILE A 245 -2.37 -8.27 -7.36
C ILE A 245 -3.39 -9.04 -8.20
N GLU A 246 -4.48 -8.40 -8.62
CA GLU A 246 -5.55 -8.98 -9.45
C GLU A 246 -4.98 -9.61 -10.72
N TYR A 247 -4.14 -8.86 -11.45
CA TYR A 247 -3.52 -9.33 -12.68
C TYR A 247 -2.61 -10.54 -12.46
N VAL A 248 -1.80 -10.52 -11.40
CA VAL A 248 -0.91 -11.64 -11.05
C VAL A 248 -1.74 -12.89 -10.71
N LEU A 249 -2.76 -12.74 -9.88
CA LEU A 249 -3.56 -13.87 -9.40
C LEU A 249 -4.47 -14.47 -10.48
N ARG A 250 -5.02 -13.66 -11.38
CA ARG A 250 -5.82 -14.15 -12.53
C ARG A 250 -5.00 -14.88 -13.59
N LYS A 251 -3.66 -14.79 -13.52
CA LYS A 251 -2.74 -15.61 -14.31
C LYS A 251 -2.28 -16.87 -13.58
N ASP A 252 -2.89 -17.20 -12.43
CA ASP A 252 -2.44 -18.25 -11.50
C ASP A 252 -0.96 -18.09 -11.08
N CYS A 253 -0.43 -16.86 -11.15
CA CYS A 253 0.90 -16.54 -10.66
C CYS A 253 0.84 -16.14 -9.17
N LEU A 254 1.99 -16.21 -8.52
CA LEU A 254 2.19 -15.85 -7.13
C LEU A 254 2.59 -14.38 -7.00
N PHE A 255 1.83 -13.62 -6.21
CA PHE A 255 2.28 -12.34 -5.68
C PHE A 255 2.98 -12.57 -4.34
N MET A 256 4.25 -12.18 -4.23
CA MET A 256 5.06 -12.43 -3.04
C MET A 256 5.74 -11.17 -2.54
N THR A 257 5.71 -10.98 -1.22
CA THR A 257 6.59 -10.05 -0.51
C THR A 257 7.57 -10.79 0.38
N SER A 258 8.49 -10.08 1.02
CA SER A 258 9.35 -10.67 2.04
C SER A 258 8.57 -11.25 3.21
N ASN A 259 7.35 -10.79 3.44
CA ASN A 259 6.49 -11.23 4.52
C ASN A 259 5.28 -12.05 4.07
N PHE A 260 4.79 -11.88 2.84
CA PHE A 260 3.54 -12.46 2.39
C PHE A 260 3.70 -13.35 1.16
N TYR A 261 2.96 -14.45 1.16
CA TYR A 261 2.71 -15.30 0.01
C TYR A 261 1.23 -15.16 -0.34
N ILE A 262 0.91 -14.74 -1.56
CA ILE A 262 -0.47 -14.47 -1.99
C ILE A 262 -0.69 -15.12 -3.35
N SER A 263 -1.53 -16.15 -3.39
CA SER A 263 -1.96 -16.83 -4.61
C SER A 263 -3.48 -16.98 -4.60
N ASN A 264 -4.09 -17.23 -5.76
CA ASN A 264 -5.51 -17.59 -5.83
C ASN A 264 -5.70 -18.98 -5.20
N GLY A 265 -6.27 -19.04 -3.99
CA GLY A 265 -6.52 -20.27 -3.23
C GLY A 265 -5.51 -20.61 -2.13
N TYR A 266 -4.42 -19.84 -1.96
CA TYR A 266 -3.53 -20.00 -0.81
C TYR A 266 -2.83 -18.69 -0.41
N VAL A 267 -2.84 -18.40 0.89
CA VAL A 267 -2.08 -17.30 1.48
C VAL A 267 -1.25 -17.74 2.69
N ALA A 268 -0.12 -17.09 2.91
CA ALA A 268 0.68 -17.28 4.12
C ALA A 268 1.40 -15.99 4.53
N LYS A 269 1.52 -15.79 5.85
CA LYS A 269 2.25 -14.69 6.47
C LYS A 269 3.49 -15.21 7.18
N ARG A 270 4.62 -14.51 7.05
CA ARG A 270 5.84 -14.76 7.83
C ARG A 270 5.55 -14.51 9.31
N LYS A 271 5.90 -15.47 10.19
CA LYS A 271 5.63 -15.39 11.63
C LYS A 271 6.30 -14.19 12.30
N SER A 272 7.56 -13.96 11.97
CA SER A 272 8.34 -12.82 12.43
C SER A 272 8.56 -11.91 11.24
N LEU A 273 7.82 -10.81 11.13
CA LEU A 273 7.92 -9.92 9.98
C LEU A 273 9.33 -9.34 9.87
N LEU A 274 9.79 -9.18 8.63
CA LEU A 274 10.93 -8.36 8.30
C LEU A 274 10.48 -6.92 8.12
N ARG A 275 11.36 -6.00 8.50
CA ARG A 275 11.14 -4.57 8.29
C ARG A 275 11.06 -4.31 6.78
N PRO A 276 10.01 -3.62 6.30
CA PRO A 276 9.91 -3.21 4.91
C PRO A 276 11.11 -2.39 4.47
N ALA A 277 11.77 -2.82 3.40
CA ALA A 277 12.86 -2.10 2.78
C ALA A 277 12.45 -0.68 2.40
N HIS A 278 13.39 0.24 2.47
CA HIS A 278 13.30 1.58 1.90
C HIS A 278 14.29 1.74 0.72
N PHE A 279 15.42 1.06 0.78
CA PHE A 279 16.46 1.05 -0.24
C PHE A 279 16.70 -0.35 -0.81
N THR A 280 17.29 -0.41 -2.00
CA THR A 280 17.55 -1.68 -2.70
C THR A 280 18.50 -2.60 -1.93
N TYR A 281 19.48 -2.08 -1.20
CA TYR A 281 20.38 -2.92 -0.40
C TYR A 281 19.65 -3.64 0.76
N GLU A 282 18.58 -3.03 1.30
CA GLU A 282 17.75 -3.66 2.34
C GLU A 282 16.90 -4.79 1.75
N VAL A 283 16.52 -4.70 0.46
CA VAL A 283 15.88 -5.80 -0.28
C VAL A 283 16.83 -7.00 -0.35
N ASP A 284 18.10 -6.76 -0.71
CA ASP A 284 19.11 -7.82 -0.80
C ASP A 284 19.38 -8.47 0.58
N GLU A 285 19.31 -7.70 1.66
CA GLU A 285 19.39 -8.20 3.04
C GLU A 285 18.17 -9.06 3.38
N ASN A 286 16.96 -8.59 3.09
CA ASN A 286 15.72 -9.32 3.33
C ASN A 286 15.64 -10.64 2.54
N LEU A 287 16.14 -10.66 1.30
CA LEU A 287 16.20 -11.87 0.46
C LEU A 287 17.11 -12.97 1.02
N LYS A 288 17.99 -12.64 1.98
CA LYS A 288 18.85 -13.62 2.68
C LYS A 288 18.22 -14.16 3.97
N GLN A 289 17.07 -13.62 4.37
CA GLN A 289 16.40 -13.96 5.63
C GLN A 289 15.25 -14.96 5.40
N PHE A 290 15.44 -16.20 5.83
CA PHE A 290 14.47 -17.29 5.60
C PHE A 290 13.62 -17.64 6.83
N GLU A 291 13.92 -17.06 7.98
CA GLU A 291 13.24 -17.39 9.25
C GLU A 291 11.76 -16.95 9.24
N GLY A 292 10.91 -17.78 9.84
CA GLY A 292 9.48 -17.49 10.00
C GLY A 292 8.61 -17.77 8.78
N LEU A 293 9.19 -18.23 7.66
CA LEU A 293 8.45 -18.60 6.45
C LEU A 293 7.77 -19.97 6.57
N HIS A 294 6.55 -20.09 6.04
CA HIS A 294 5.88 -21.38 5.85
C HIS A 294 6.56 -22.19 4.74
N GLN A 295 6.45 -23.52 4.73
CA GLN A 295 7.18 -24.38 3.78
C GLN A 295 6.96 -24.01 2.31
N THR A 296 5.71 -23.77 1.89
CA THR A 296 5.38 -23.33 0.52
C THR A 296 5.99 -21.97 0.21
N HIS A 297 5.91 -21.03 1.15
CA HIS A 297 6.51 -19.70 1.01
C HIS A 297 8.03 -19.80 0.92
N LEU A 298 8.68 -20.56 1.81
CA LEU A 298 10.13 -20.78 1.83
C LEU A 298 10.65 -21.33 0.50
N LYS A 299 9.94 -22.28 -0.11
CA LYS A 299 10.34 -22.84 -1.41
C LYS A 299 10.34 -21.77 -2.51
N ALA A 300 9.27 -20.99 -2.62
CA ALA A 300 9.18 -19.90 -3.60
C ALA A 300 10.20 -18.80 -3.31
N PHE A 301 10.37 -18.42 -2.04
CA PHE A 301 11.28 -17.38 -1.60
C PHE A 301 12.75 -17.72 -1.91
N LYS A 302 13.15 -18.99 -1.76
CA LYS A 302 14.49 -19.45 -2.15
C LYS A 302 14.75 -19.31 -3.65
N ALA A 303 13.77 -19.65 -4.49
CA ALA A 303 13.91 -19.52 -5.94
C ALA A 303 14.06 -18.05 -6.36
N VAL A 304 13.25 -17.16 -5.77
CA VAL A 304 13.35 -15.72 -6.01
C VAL A 304 14.68 -15.15 -5.52
N SER A 305 15.09 -15.49 -4.29
CA SER A 305 16.37 -15.08 -3.70
C SER A 305 17.56 -15.49 -4.59
N GLN A 306 17.57 -16.72 -5.09
CA GLN A 306 18.60 -17.19 -6.03
C GLN A 306 18.58 -16.44 -7.36
N SER A 307 17.40 -16.14 -7.91
CA SER A 307 17.28 -15.44 -9.19
C SER A 307 17.70 -13.96 -9.11
N ILE A 308 17.48 -13.31 -7.97
CA ILE A 308 17.76 -11.87 -7.81
C ILE A 308 19.21 -11.64 -7.35
N LEU A 309 19.75 -12.52 -6.51
CA LEU A 309 21.10 -12.37 -5.94
C LEU A 309 22.21 -13.03 -6.76
N ALA A 310 21.88 -13.74 -7.85
CA ALA A 310 22.86 -14.35 -8.77
C ALA A 310 23.51 -13.31 -9.68
#